data_AF-A0A6G2DDE5-F1
#
_entry.id   AF-A0A6G2DDE5-F1
#
_cell.length_a   1.000
_cell.length_b   1.000
_cell.length_c   1.000
_cell.angle_alpha   90.00
_cell.angle_beta   90.00
_cell.angle_gamma   90.00
#
_symmetry.space_group_name_H-M   'P 1'
#
loop_
_entity.id
_entity.type
_entity.pdbx_description
1 polymer ?
#
loop_
_entity_poly.entity_id
_entity_poly.type
_entity_poly.pdbx_seq_one_letter_code
_entity_poly.pdbx_strand_id
1 'polypeptide(L)'
;MERLPKNKYIGSSSTDRWDGIEKNVVFCDCKEYVSASDLFFYHYNFKKISTQRSKQDFIRLRSKPVADILKNNTSSYTRYKKEMVIDNVKVDDKVCEIISEIMDESYTDIQILTHKLYSKGDDIKASKTIWMKKSGKEYSEAFAGTGEARIILLVNDIVNAQSNSLILI
;
A
#
# COMPACT_ATOMS: atom_id res chain seq x y z
N MET A 1 -6.77 -16.41 -44.92
CA MET A 1 -5.66 -16.63 -43.96
C MET A 1 -4.36 -16.31 -44.68
N GLU A 2 -3.71 -15.20 -44.33
CA GLU A 2 -2.36 -14.93 -44.79
C GLU A 2 -1.41 -16.00 -44.26
N ARG A 3 -0.61 -16.58 -45.16
CA ARG A 3 0.40 -17.58 -44.80
C ARG A 3 1.64 -16.84 -44.31
N LEU A 4 2.11 -17.20 -43.11
CA LEU A 4 3.35 -16.69 -42.55
C LEU A 4 4.54 -17.00 -43.48
N PRO A 5 5.47 -16.04 -43.69
CA PRO A 5 6.64 -16.25 -44.53
C PRO A 5 7.54 -17.32 -43.93
N LYS A 6 7.98 -18.27 -44.77
CA LYS A 6 8.97 -19.30 -44.38
C LYS A 6 10.25 -18.60 -43.90
N ASN A 7 10.73 -19.00 -42.73
CA ASN A 7 11.96 -18.57 -42.05
C ASN A 7 11.90 -17.29 -41.18
N LYS A 8 10.70 -16.83 -40.78
CA LYS A 8 10.58 -15.90 -39.64
C LYS A 8 9.99 -16.65 -38.45
N TYR A 9 10.86 -17.14 -37.56
CA TYR A 9 10.42 -17.71 -36.29
C TYR A 9 9.88 -16.56 -35.43
N ILE A 10 8.57 -16.51 -35.25
CA ILE A 10 7.94 -15.55 -34.35
C ILE A 10 8.09 -16.13 -32.93
N GLY A 11 8.91 -15.50 -32.10
CA GLY A 11 8.95 -15.79 -30.65
C GLY A 11 10.01 -16.77 -30.16
N SER A 12 11.04 -17.09 -30.95
CA SER A 12 12.22 -17.77 -30.40
C SER A 12 13.50 -17.49 -31.18
N SER A 13 14.60 -17.33 -30.43
CA SER A 13 15.98 -17.35 -30.93
C SER A 13 16.55 -18.76 -31.17
N SER A 14 15.87 -19.81 -30.70
CA SER A 14 16.26 -21.22 -30.77
C SER A 14 15.21 -22.08 -31.52
N THR A 15 15.65 -23.15 -32.17
CA THR A 15 14.75 -24.12 -32.83
C THR A 15 14.06 -25.08 -31.86
N ASP A 16 14.55 -25.17 -30.61
CA ASP A 16 14.22 -26.28 -29.70
C ASP A 16 13.48 -25.80 -28.45
N ARG A 17 13.52 -24.48 -28.17
CA ARG A 17 12.90 -23.86 -26.99
C ARG A 17 12.24 -22.55 -27.35
N TRP A 18 11.24 -22.17 -26.55
CA TRP A 18 10.62 -20.86 -26.61
C TRP A 18 11.44 -19.88 -25.78
N ASP A 19 11.56 -18.63 -26.23
CA ASP A 19 12.12 -17.58 -25.39
C ASP A 19 11.22 -17.40 -24.15
N GLY A 20 11.83 -17.06 -23.01
CA GLY A 20 11.07 -16.78 -21.78
C GLY A 20 10.11 -15.61 -21.99
N ILE A 21 8.89 -15.73 -21.48
CA ILE A 21 7.92 -14.64 -21.54
C ILE A 21 8.31 -13.59 -20.50
N GLU A 22 8.61 -12.38 -20.96
CA GLU A 22 8.76 -11.23 -20.08
C GLU A 22 7.36 -10.75 -19.65
N LYS A 23 7.10 -10.74 -18.34
CA LYS A 23 5.86 -10.21 -17.76
C LYS A 23 6.16 -9.34 -16.57
N ASN A 24 5.41 -8.25 -16.45
CA ASN A 24 5.31 -7.52 -15.19
C ASN A 24 4.60 -8.41 -14.16
N VAL A 25 5.25 -8.63 -13.03
CA VAL A 25 4.71 -9.45 -11.95
C VAL A 25 4.24 -8.52 -10.84
N VAL A 26 2.97 -8.62 -10.46
CA VAL A 26 2.42 -7.96 -9.27
C VAL A 26 2.21 -9.05 -8.22
N PHE A 27 3.00 -9.00 -7.16
CA PHE A 27 2.94 -9.94 -6.07
C PHE A 27 2.06 -9.39 -4.95
N CYS A 28 1.01 -10.12 -4.62
CA CYS A 28 -0.07 -9.72 -3.73
C CYS A 28 -0.13 -10.62 -2.49
N ASP A 29 0.86 -10.53 -1.60
CA ASP A 29 0.87 -11.32 -0.36
C ASP A 29 0.10 -10.61 0.77
N CYS A 30 -0.96 -11.25 1.25
CA CYS A 30 -1.75 -10.78 2.38
C CYS A 30 -0.94 -10.62 3.68
N LYS A 31 0.19 -11.31 3.83
CA LYS A 31 1.13 -11.11 4.96
C LYS A 31 1.95 -9.84 4.81
N GLU A 32 2.13 -9.33 3.60
CA GLU A 32 2.83 -8.07 3.33
C GLU A 32 1.88 -6.86 3.42
N TYR A 33 0.59 -7.07 3.14
CA TYR A 33 -0.46 -6.07 3.34
C TYR A 33 -0.78 -5.87 4.83
N VAL A 34 0.16 -5.27 5.55
CA VAL A 34 0.02 -4.92 6.96
C VAL A 34 0.04 -3.41 7.09
N SER A 35 -0.96 -2.87 7.80
CA SER A 35 -1.07 -1.45 8.07
C SER A 35 0.09 -0.92 8.90
N ALA A 36 0.35 0.39 8.82
CA ALA A 36 1.37 1.05 9.62
C ALA A 36 1.09 0.93 11.13
N SER A 37 -0.18 1.03 11.55
CA SER A 37 -0.56 0.82 12.94
C SER A 37 -0.28 -0.62 13.40
N ASP A 38 -0.70 -1.62 12.64
CA ASP A 38 -0.51 -3.04 13.00
C ASP A 38 0.96 -3.42 13.01
N LEU A 39 1.71 -2.99 11.99
CA LEU A 39 3.14 -3.24 11.90
C LEU A 39 3.85 -2.70 13.14
N PHE A 40 3.49 -1.48 13.58
CA PHE A 40 4.05 -0.91 14.79
C PHE A 40 3.57 -1.64 16.06
N PHE A 41 2.28 -1.94 16.18
CA PHE A 41 1.76 -2.56 17.39
C PHE A 41 2.29 -3.98 17.61
N TYR A 42 2.35 -4.80 16.56
CA TYR A 42 2.66 -6.22 16.69
C TYR A 42 4.12 -6.57 16.39
N HIS A 43 4.77 -5.86 15.47
CA HIS A 43 6.11 -6.23 14.99
C HIS A 43 7.23 -5.30 15.48
N TYR A 44 6.89 -4.21 16.19
CA TYR A 44 7.89 -3.27 16.68
C TYR A 44 8.29 -3.50 18.14
N ASN A 45 9.61 -3.57 18.38
CA ASN A 45 10.22 -3.67 19.69
C ASN A 45 10.29 -2.30 20.38
N PHE A 46 9.20 -1.95 21.06
CA PHE A 46 9.08 -0.64 21.70
C PHE A 46 9.98 -0.49 22.94
N LYS A 47 10.96 0.42 22.85
CA LYS A 47 11.78 0.86 23.98
C LYS A 47 11.17 2.10 24.62
N LYS A 48 10.83 1.99 25.91
CA LYS A 48 10.29 3.08 26.72
C LYS A 48 11.34 4.19 26.88
N ILE A 49 10.91 5.44 26.77
CA ILE A 49 11.68 6.63 27.12
C ILE A 49 10.82 7.54 27.99
N SER A 50 11.43 8.52 28.66
CA SER A 50 10.73 9.42 29.60
C SER A 50 9.47 10.07 29.02
N THR A 51 9.52 10.43 27.72
CA THR A 51 8.43 11.09 26.97
C THR A 51 7.46 10.13 26.29
N GLN A 52 7.80 8.85 26.14
CA GLN A 52 6.98 7.85 25.44
C GLN A 52 6.99 6.57 26.27
N ARG A 53 5.98 6.44 27.14
CA ARG A 53 5.90 5.38 28.14
C ARG A 53 5.22 4.13 27.60
N SER A 54 4.34 4.30 26.60
CA SER A 54 3.62 3.23 25.92
C SER A 54 3.71 3.33 24.39
N LYS A 55 3.39 2.21 23.71
CA LYS A 55 3.20 2.16 22.25
C LYS A 55 2.14 3.16 21.80
N GLN A 56 1.07 3.32 22.58
CA GLN A 56 -0.04 4.23 22.31
C GLN A 56 0.43 5.70 22.34
N ASP A 57 1.28 6.08 23.29
CA ASP A 57 1.83 7.45 23.37
C ASP A 57 2.66 7.77 22.13
N PHE A 58 3.46 6.80 21.67
CA PHE A 58 4.25 6.96 20.46
C PHE A 58 3.35 7.18 19.24
N ILE A 59 2.34 6.32 19.03
CA ILE A 59 1.43 6.45 17.89
C ILE A 59 0.69 7.78 17.97
N ARG A 60 0.07 8.13 19.10
CA ARG A 60 -0.63 9.42 19.28
C ARG A 60 0.23 10.63 18.91
N LEU A 61 1.51 10.61 19.29
CA LEU A 61 2.44 11.69 18.94
C LEU A 61 2.75 11.71 17.43
N ARG A 62 2.89 10.55 16.81
CA ARG A 62 3.23 10.41 15.39
C ARG A 62 2.04 10.51 14.46
N SER A 63 0.82 10.28 14.93
CA SER A 63 -0.41 10.40 14.15
C SER A 63 -0.76 11.86 13.85
N LYS A 64 -0.28 12.83 14.66
CA LYS A 64 -0.47 14.27 14.39
C LYS A 64 0.08 14.68 13.02
N PRO A 65 1.39 14.52 12.73
CA PRO A 65 1.91 14.85 11.41
C PRO A 65 1.32 13.97 10.30
N VAL A 66 0.98 12.70 10.58
CA VAL A 66 0.29 11.83 9.61
C VAL A 66 -1.05 12.44 9.19
N ALA A 67 -1.87 12.88 10.16
CA ALA A 67 -3.15 13.51 9.88
C ALA A 67 -2.99 14.83 9.11
N ASP A 68 -1.97 15.63 9.45
CA ASP A 68 -1.67 16.87 8.72
C ASP A 68 -1.27 16.58 7.26
N ILE A 69 -0.46 15.55 7.02
CA ILE A 69 -0.02 15.13 5.67
C ILE A 69 -1.21 14.64 4.85
N LEU A 70 -2.07 13.81 5.43
CA LEU A 70 -3.27 13.28 4.77
C LEU A 70 -4.22 14.43 4.40
N LYS A 71 -4.56 15.28 5.37
CA LYS A 71 -5.49 16.40 5.19
C LYS A 71 -5.02 17.40 4.14
N ASN A 72 -3.71 17.69 4.10
CA ASN A 72 -3.15 18.65 3.15
C ASN A 72 -2.64 17.99 1.85
N ASN A 73 -2.85 16.68 1.68
CA ASN A 73 -2.35 15.89 0.57
C ASN A 73 -0.86 16.14 0.25
N THR A 74 -0.02 16.19 1.29
CA THR A 74 1.38 16.58 1.16
C THR A 74 2.23 15.40 0.69
N SER A 75 3.16 15.66 -0.24
CA SER A 75 4.07 14.65 -0.81
C SER A 75 5.46 14.60 -0.15
N SER A 76 5.79 15.56 0.71
CA SER A 76 7.08 15.62 1.42
C SER A 76 6.88 16.09 2.86
N TYR A 77 7.56 15.44 3.80
CA TYR A 77 7.64 15.87 5.19
C TYR A 77 8.97 15.48 5.80
N THR A 78 9.81 16.47 6.09
CA THR A 78 11.12 16.24 6.68
C THR A 78 11.07 16.26 8.21
N ARG A 79 11.67 15.25 8.85
CA ARG A 79 11.88 15.20 10.30
C ARG A 79 13.32 14.82 10.62
N TYR A 80 14.00 15.60 11.46
CA TYR A 80 15.42 15.40 11.79
C TYR A 80 16.31 15.27 10.53
N LYS A 81 16.07 16.13 9.52
CA LYS A 81 16.75 16.12 8.21
C LYS A 81 16.57 14.84 7.38
N LYS A 82 15.58 14.00 7.71
CA LYS A 82 15.21 12.81 6.93
C LYS A 82 13.83 13.00 6.32
N GLU A 83 13.69 12.68 5.05
CA GLU A 83 12.38 12.59 4.39
C GLU A 83 11.58 11.41 4.97
N MET A 84 10.35 11.69 5.36
CA MET A 84 9.48 10.73 6.03
C MET A 84 8.30 10.29 5.17
N VAL A 85 7.92 11.06 4.14
CA VAL A 85 6.88 10.67 3.17
C VAL A 85 7.58 10.07 1.97
N ILE A 86 7.12 8.90 1.54
CA ILE A 86 7.61 8.25 0.33
C ILE A 86 6.60 8.45 -0.78
N ASP A 87 5.32 8.28 -0.44
CA ASP A 87 4.23 8.36 -1.41
C ASP A 87 2.92 8.68 -0.69
N ASN A 88 2.03 9.41 -1.36
CA ASN A 88 0.73 9.79 -0.83
C ASN A 88 -0.28 9.83 -1.98
N VAL A 89 -1.09 8.78 -2.08
CA VAL A 89 -1.95 8.53 -3.23
C VAL A 89 -3.41 8.53 -2.81
N LYS A 90 -4.21 9.34 -3.51
CA LYS A 90 -5.67 9.18 -3.49
C LYS A 90 -6.01 8.06 -4.46
N VAL A 91 -6.78 7.10 -3.96
CA VAL A 91 -7.18 5.91 -4.71
C VAL A 91 -8.28 6.26 -5.72
N ASP A 92 -8.30 5.57 -6.86
CA ASP A 92 -9.27 5.75 -7.95
C ASP A 92 -10.71 5.41 -7.47
N ASP A 93 -11.70 6.12 -7.99
CA ASP A 93 -13.13 5.88 -7.71
C ASP A 93 -13.53 4.44 -8.05
N LYS A 94 -12.95 3.86 -9.13
CA LYS A 94 -13.17 2.45 -9.48
C LYS A 94 -12.73 1.49 -8.39
N VAL A 95 -11.64 1.80 -7.69
CA VAL A 95 -11.15 0.98 -6.58
C VAL A 95 -12.09 1.13 -5.38
N CYS A 96 -12.59 2.33 -5.09
CA CYS A 96 -13.59 2.57 -4.06
C CYS A 96 -14.90 1.79 -4.33
N GLU A 97 -15.36 1.74 -5.58
CA GLU A 97 -16.54 0.96 -5.99
C GLU A 97 -16.34 -0.53 -5.72
N ILE A 98 -15.21 -1.11 -6.15
CA ILE A 98 -14.91 -2.53 -5.95
C ILE A 98 -14.78 -2.86 -4.46
N ILE A 99 -14.10 -2.01 -3.69
CA ILE A 99 -13.97 -2.21 -2.23
C ILE A 99 -15.35 -2.14 -1.57
N SER A 100 -16.20 -1.22 -2.00
CA SER A 100 -17.56 -1.10 -1.46
C SER A 100 -18.41 -2.33 -1.72
N GLU A 101 -18.29 -2.93 -2.91
CA GLU A 101 -18.94 -4.19 -3.25
C GLU A 101 -18.43 -5.36 -2.40
N ILE A 102 -17.11 -5.50 -2.26
CA ILE A 102 -16.49 -6.60 -1.49
C ILE A 102 -16.86 -6.52 0.00
N MET A 103 -16.88 -5.31 0.56
CA MET A 103 -17.07 -5.08 1.99
C MET A 103 -18.53 -4.89 2.39
N ASP A 104 -19.46 -4.83 1.43
CA ASP A 104 -20.88 -4.52 1.63
C ASP A 104 -21.12 -3.20 2.41
N GLU A 105 -20.30 -2.19 2.13
CA GLU A 105 -20.31 -0.89 2.81
C GLU A 105 -19.91 0.23 1.85
N SER A 106 -20.34 1.48 2.09
CA SER A 106 -20.07 2.59 1.18
C SER A 106 -18.75 3.30 1.50
N TYR A 107 -17.72 3.08 0.67
CA TYR A 107 -16.46 3.82 0.69
C TYR A 107 -16.47 4.90 -0.40
N THR A 108 -16.28 6.16 -0.01
CA THR A 108 -16.32 7.29 -0.96
C THR A 108 -14.95 7.89 -1.24
N ASP A 109 -14.03 7.77 -0.29
CA ASP A 109 -12.69 8.32 -0.42
C ASP A 109 -11.71 7.40 0.29
N ILE A 110 -10.61 7.08 -0.37
CA ILE A 110 -9.51 6.32 0.22
C ILE A 110 -8.19 7.01 -0.16
N GLN A 111 -7.31 7.16 0.82
CA GLN A 111 -5.98 7.72 0.66
C GLN A 111 -4.95 6.80 1.33
N ILE A 112 -3.93 6.43 0.58
CA ILE A 112 -2.84 5.55 1.03
C ILE A 112 -1.58 6.39 1.18
N LEU A 113 -1.13 6.55 2.42
CA LEU A 113 0.11 7.24 2.76
C LEU A 113 1.21 6.22 3.05
N THR A 114 2.25 6.18 2.22
CA THR A 114 3.47 5.42 2.50
C THR A 114 4.49 6.33 3.19
N HIS A 115 4.83 6.00 4.43
CA HIS A 115 5.64 6.89 5.27
C HIS A 115 6.52 6.13 6.27
N LYS A 116 7.49 6.84 6.86
CA LYS A 116 8.44 6.33 7.86
C LYS A 116 8.13 6.83 9.27
N LEU A 117 7.02 7.53 9.49
CA LEU A 117 6.76 8.25 10.76
C LEU A 117 6.57 7.34 11.97
N TYR A 118 6.13 6.09 11.76
CA TYR A 118 6.00 5.10 12.83
C TYR A 118 7.26 4.27 13.08
N SER A 119 8.31 4.46 12.29
CA SER A 119 9.62 3.88 12.57
C SER A 119 10.39 4.68 13.63
N LYS A 120 11.19 3.98 14.43
CA LYS A 120 12.11 4.55 15.43
C LYS A 120 13.39 3.70 15.46
N GLY A 121 14.53 4.31 15.74
CA GLY A 121 15.83 3.61 15.71
C GLY A 121 16.41 3.48 14.30
N ASP A 122 17.30 2.49 14.14
CA ASP A 122 18.12 2.32 12.94
C ASP A 122 17.36 1.67 11.77
N ASP A 123 16.35 0.83 12.06
CA ASP A 123 15.50 0.19 11.06
C ASP A 123 14.30 1.07 10.67
N ILE A 124 14.57 2.10 9.87
CA ILE A 124 13.54 2.98 9.30
C ILE A 124 12.83 2.24 8.16
N LYS A 125 11.86 1.38 8.50
CA LYS A 125 10.99 0.74 7.51
C LYS A 125 9.80 1.65 7.16
N ALA A 126 9.51 1.74 5.88
CA ALA A 126 8.30 2.40 5.40
C ALA A 126 7.07 1.53 5.68
N SER A 127 5.94 2.18 5.96
CA SER A 127 4.66 1.53 6.20
C SER A 127 3.51 2.33 5.62
N LYS A 128 2.38 1.67 5.38
CA LYS A 128 1.20 2.29 4.75
C LYS A 128 0.13 2.59 5.79
N THR A 129 -0.20 3.87 5.97
CA THR A 129 -1.40 4.30 6.67
C THR A 129 -2.51 4.50 5.63
N ILE A 130 -3.72 4.08 5.97
CA ILE A 130 -4.87 4.12 5.06
C ILE A 130 -5.92 4.97 5.74
N TRP A 131 -6.17 6.13 5.15
CA TRP A 131 -7.29 6.97 5.54
C TRP A 131 -8.45 6.68 4.61
N MET A 132 -9.65 6.63 5.16
CA MET A 132 -10.84 6.30 4.39
C MET A 132 -12.07 7.02 4.93
N LYS A 133 -13.00 7.32 4.03
CA LYS A 133 -14.33 7.79 4.34
C LYS A 133 -15.34 6.70 4.02
N LYS A 134 -15.98 6.17 5.06
CA LYS A 134 -16.97 5.09 4.99
C LYS A 134 -18.27 5.49 5.67
N SER A 135 -19.40 5.32 4.97
CA SER A 135 -20.74 5.66 5.48
C SER A 135 -20.81 7.08 6.06
N GLY A 136 -20.17 8.04 5.39
CA GLY A 136 -20.13 9.45 5.78
C GLY A 136 -19.19 9.80 6.94
N LYS A 137 -18.43 8.83 7.48
CA LYS A 137 -17.51 9.03 8.59
C LYS A 137 -16.08 8.77 8.15
N GLU A 138 -15.15 9.51 8.76
CA GLU A 138 -13.72 9.46 8.42
C GLU A 138 -12.96 8.63 9.45
N TYR A 139 -12.17 7.69 8.96
CA TYR A 139 -11.41 6.76 9.77
C TYR A 139 -10.01 6.58 9.22
N SER A 140 -9.14 6.07 10.09
CA SER A 140 -7.86 5.50 9.69
C SER A 140 -7.91 4.00 9.93
N GLU A 141 -6.98 3.30 9.32
CA GLU A 141 -6.77 1.87 9.48
C GLU A 141 -6.58 1.43 10.93
N ALA A 142 -6.12 2.34 11.80
CA ALA A 142 -5.99 2.09 13.24
C ALA A 142 -7.33 1.91 13.97
N PHE A 143 -8.43 2.40 13.38
CA PHE A 143 -9.80 2.22 13.86
C PHE A 143 -10.58 1.17 13.04
N ALA A 144 -10.09 0.86 11.85
CA ALA A 144 -10.62 -0.18 10.98
C ALA A 144 -10.07 -1.56 11.39
N GLY A 145 -10.75 -2.62 10.97
CA GLY A 145 -10.21 -3.97 11.15
C GLY A 145 -8.95 -4.17 10.30
N THR A 146 -7.98 -4.95 10.80
CA THR A 146 -6.76 -5.26 10.02
C THR A 146 -7.07 -5.84 8.64
N GLY A 147 -8.16 -6.61 8.50
CA GLY A 147 -8.64 -7.17 7.24
C GLY A 147 -9.08 -6.13 6.21
N GLU A 148 -9.76 -5.05 6.64
CA GLU A 148 -10.22 -3.96 5.78
C GLU A 148 -9.02 -3.26 5.14
N ALA A 149 -8.00 -2.96 5.94
CA ALA A 149 -6.74 -2.43 5.42
C ALA A 149 -6.08 -3.35 4.38
N ARG A 150 -6.08 -4.68 4.59
CA ARG A 150 -5.48 -5.63 3.64
C ARG A 150 -6.21 -5.63 2.31
N ILE A 151 -7.54 -5.67 2.34
CA ILE A 151 -8.39 -5.71 1.15
C ILE A 151 -8.20 -4.43 0.33
N ILE A 152 -8.18 -3.26 0.98
CA ILE A 152 -7.94 -1.99 0.30
C ILE A 152 -6.60 -2.00 -0.46
N LEU A 153 -5.52 -2.45 0.18
CA LEU A 153 -4.20 -2.53 -0.45
C LEU A 153 -4.17 -3.54 -1.61
N LEU A 154 -4.74 -4.73 -1.39
CA LEU A 154 -4.82 -5.79 -2.39
C LEU A 154 -5.58 -5.33 -3.65
N VAL A 155 -6.78 -4.77 -3.48
CA VAL A 155 -7.60 -4.29 -4.60
C VAL A 155 -6.89 -3.14 -5.32
N ASN A 156 -6.31 -2.20 -4.58
CA ASN A 156 -5.56 -1.09 -5.16
C ASN A 156 -4.41 -1.59 -6.05
N ASP A 157 -3.64 -2.58 -5.62
CA ASP A 157 -2.51 -3.11 -6.39
C ASP A 157 -2.98 -3.89 -7.62
N ILE A 158 -4.04 -4.69 -7.52
CA ILE A 158 -4.60 -5.45 -8.65
C ILE A 158 -5.18 -4.52 -9.71
N VAL A 159 -5.96 -3.52 -9.30
CA VAL A 159 -6.64 -2.60 -10.25
C VAL A 159 -5.64 -1.70 -10.96
N ASN A 160 -4.58 -1.29 -10.28
CA ASN A 160 -3.52 -0.46 -10.87
C ASN A 160 -2.41 -1.28 -11.57
N ALA A 161 -2.51 -2.61 -11.59
CA ALA A 161 -1.58 -3.45 -12.32
C ALA A 161 -1.63 -3.15 -13.82
N GLN A 162 -0.46 -3.07 -14.47
CA GLN A 162 -0.38 -2.86 -15.91
C GLN A 162 -1.11 -3.98 -16.66
N SER A 163 -1.75 -3.66 -17.78
CA SER A 163 -2.37 -4.67 -18.64
C SER A 163 -1.38 -5.78 -19.02
N ASN A 164 -1.86 -7.03 -19.01
CA ASN A 164 -1.08 -8.26 -19.24
C ASN A 164 -0.06 -8.62 -18.14
N SER A 165 -0.13 -7.97 -16.97
CA SER A 165 0.67 -8.39 -15.80
C SER A 165 0.28 -9.79 -15.32
N LEU A 166 1.24 -10.50 -14.75
CA LEU A 166 1.01 -11.71 -13.98
C LEU A 166 0.72 -11.32 -12.53
N ILE A 167 -0.49 -11.58 -12.06
CA ILE A 167 -0.87 -11.41 -10.65
C ILE A 167 -0.55 -12.72 -9.92
N LEU A 168 0.22 -12.64 -8.83
CA LEU A 168 0.52 -13.74 -7.94
C LEU A 168 -0.07 -13.44 -6.57
N ILE A 169 -0.92 -14.32 -6.06
CA ILE A 169 -1.64 -14.19 -4.78
C ILE A 169 -1.25 -15.36 -3.88
#